data_AF-A0A0N4UKN6-F1
#
_entry.id   AF-A0A0N4UKN6-F1
#
_cell.length_a   1.000
_cell.length_b   1.000
_cell.length_c   1.000
_cell.angle_alpha   90.00
_cell.angle_beta   90.00
_cell.angle_gamma   90.00
#
_symmetry.space_group_name_H-M   'P 1'
#
loop_
_entity.id
_entity.type
_entity.pdbx_description
1 polymer ?
#
loop_
_entity_poly.entity_id
_entity_poly.type
_entity_poly.pdbx_seq_one_letter_code
_entity_poly.pdbx_strand_id
1 'polypeptide(L)' 'MAKLALIVALMLFQLCKADEPKVENEKVEKELQEEIQKEECQDENQDCSNYASLCTQQPYEELLKTRCRKTCQHC' A
#
# COMPACT_ATOMS: atom_id res chain seq x y z
N MET A 1 -33.05 -34.78 -26.27
CA MET A 1 -32.75 -34.38 -24.88
C MET A 1 -31.25 -34.41 -24.57
N ALA A 2 -30.52 -35.50 -24.86
CA ALA A 2 -29.07 -35.59 -24.56
C ALA A 2 -28.20 -34.48 -25.21
N LYS A 3 -28.46 -34.12 -26.47
CA LYS A 3 -27.74 -33.02 -27.16
C LYS A 3 -27.91 -31.66 -26.46
N LEU A 4 -29.11 -31.38 -25.94
CA LEU A 4 -29.40 -30.12 -25.24
C LEU A 4 -28.64 -30.06 -23.91
N ALA A 5 -28.61 -31.17 -23.17
CA ALA A 5 -27.84 -31.28 -21.94
C ALA A 5 -26.33 -31.07 -22.17
N LEU A 6 -25.77 -31.59 -23.27
CA LEU A 6 -24.37 -31.39 -23.64
C LEU A 6 -24.05 -29.91 -23.92
N ILE A 7 -24.91 -29.20 -24.66
CA ILE A 7 -24.73 -27.78 -24.96
C ILE A 7 -24.79 -26.95 -23.68
N VAL A 8 -25.73 -27.23 -22.77
CA VAL A 8 -25.83 -26.53 -21.48
C VAL A 8 -24.58 -26.75 -20.64
N ALA A 9 -24.04 -27.98 -20.58
CA ALA A 9 -22.81 -28.26 -19.86
C ALA A 9 -21.59 -27.50 -20.43
N LEU A 10 -21.49 -27.39 -21.76
CA LEU A 10 -20.43 -26.58 -22.41
C LEU A 10 -20.58 -25.09 -22.07
N MET A 11 -21.80 -24.56 -22.11
CA MET A 11 -22.06 -23.15 -21.78
C MET A 11 -21.74 -22.85 -20.31
N LEU A 12 -22.09 -23.76 -19.39
CA LEU A 12 -21.75 -23.63 -17.97
C LEU A 12 -20.24 -23.71 -17.74
N PHE A 13 -19.51 -24.58 -18.45
CA PHE A 13 -18.06 -24.67 -18.34
C PHE A 13 -17.34 -23.38 -18.76
N GLN A 14 -17.88 -22.67 -19.77
CA GLN A 14 -17.32 -21.38 -20.18
C GLN A 14 -17.56 -20.28 -19.14
N LEU A 15 -18.73 -20.27 -18.47
CA LEU A 15 -19.02 -19.29 -17.41
C LEU A 15 -18.17 -19.51 -16.14
N CYS A 16 -17.67 -20.72 -15.88
CA CYS A 16 -16.79 -21.01 -14.75
C CYS A 16 -15.33 -20.55 -14.94
N LYS A 17 -14.97 -19.93 -16.08
CA LYS A 17 -13.64 -19.33 -16.28
C LYS A 17 -13.55 -17.85 -15.87
N ALA A 18 -14.36 -17.41 -14.91
CA ALA A 18 -14.10 -16.15 -14.23
C ALA A 18 -12.84 -16.34 -13.37
N ASP A 19 -11.71 -15.95 -13.95
CA ASP A 19 -10.35 -15.94 -13.40
C ASP A 19 -10.36 -15.32 -11.99
N GLU A 20 -9.96 -16.11 -10.99
CA GLU A 20 -9.67 -15.57 -9.66
C GLU A 20 -8.51 -14.58 -9.78
N PRO A 21 -8.64 -13.35 -9.24
CA PRO A 21 -7.52 -12.44 -9.23
C PRO A 21 -6.42 -13.04 -8.36
N LYS A 22 -5.27 -13.32 -8.99
CA LYS A 22 -4.02 -13.50 -8.27
C LYS A 22 -3.69 -12.18 -7.60
N VAL A 23 -4.22 -11.98 -6.40
CA VAL A 23 -3.79 -10.91 -5.52
C VAL A 23 -2.34 -11.24 -5.17
N GLU A 24 -1.42 -10.56 -5.84
CA GLU A 24 0.00 -10.64 -5.56
C GLU A 24 0.23 -10.15 -4.12
N ASN A 25 0.48 -11.12 -3.24
CA ASN A 25 0.88 -10.91 -1.86
C ASN A 25 2.05 -9.93 -1.75
N GLU A 26 2.95 -9.89 -2.74
CA GLU A 26 4.09 -8.97 -2.76
C GLU A 26 3.68 -7.49 -2.93
N LYS A 27 2.62 -7.21 -3.72
CA LYS A 27 2.16 -5.83 -3.90
C LYS A 27 1.37 -5.37 -2.68
N VAL A 28 0.55 -6.25 -2.11
CA VAL A 28 -0.18 -5.97 -0.87
C VAL A 28 0.76 -5.81 0.31
N GLU A 29 1.83 -6.60 0.46
CA GLU A 29 2.82 -6.39 1.52
C GLU A 29 3.55 -5.05 1.38
N LYS A 30 3.87 -4.60 0.15
CA LYS A 30 4.49 -3.30 -0.08
C LYS A 30 3.53 -2.14 0.18
N GLU A 31 2.29 -2.23 -0.29
CA GLU A 31 1.26 -1.21 -0.05
C GLU A 31 0.79 -1.20 1.41
N LEU A 32 0.68 -2.37 2.05
CA LEU A 32 0.35 -2.51 3.46
C LEU A 32 1.49 -2.01 4.34
N GLN A 33 2.75 -2.26 3.97
CA GLN A 33 3.89 -1.64 4.63
C GLN A 33 3.84 -0.13 4.45
N GLU A 34 3.46 0.40 3.29
CA GLU A 34 3.32 1.85 3.09
C GLU A 34 2.17 2.45 3.93
N GLU A 35 1.03 1.76 4.05
CA GLU A 35 -0.11 2.21 4.86
C GLU A 35 0.17 2.10 6.38
N ILE A 36 0.72 0.97 6.84
CA ILE A 36 1.12 0.78 8.25
C ILE A 36 2.27 1.74 8.59
N GLN A 37 3.19 2.01 7.65
CA GLN A 37 4.27 2.97 7.90
C GLN A 37 3.75 4.39 8.10
N LYS A 38 2.63 4.73 7.48
CA LYS A 38 1.99 6.04 7.67
C LYS A 38 1.37 6.19 9.06
N GLU A 39 0.79 5.12 9.61
CA GLU A 39 0.22 5.08 10.97
C GLU A 39 1.31 5.08 12.05
N GLU A 40 2.39 4.33 11.86
CA GLU A 40 3.48 4.31 12.84
C GLU A 40 4.24 5.65 12.84
N CYS A 41 4.46 6.17 14.05
CA CYS A 41 5.28 7.35 14.27
C CYS A 41 6.73 7.07 13.88
N GLN A 42 7.06 7.36 12.62
CA GLN A 42 8.40 7.17 12.09
C GLN A 42 8.83 8.31 11.18
N ASP A 43 10.15 8.37 11.00
CA ASP A 43 10.78 9.21 10.01
C ASP A 43 10.74 8.50 8.66
N GLU A 44 10.41 9.22 7.61
CA GLU A 44 10.41 8.72 6.23
C GLU A 44 11.83 8.48 5.73
N ASN A 45 12.79 9.32 6.17
CA ASN A 45 14.18 9.28 5.74
C ASN A 45 15.15 9.09 6.91
N GLN A 46 16.27 8.39 6.66
CA GLN A 46 17.32 8.16 7.66
C GLN A 46 18.11 9.44 8.01
N ASP A 47 18.11 10.42 7.10
CA ASP A 47 18.83 11.69 7.27
C ASP A 47 18.12 12.67 8.21
N CYS A 48 16.92 12.35 8.72
CA CYS A 48 16.18 13.21 9.64
C CYS A 48 17.03 13.61 10.86
N SER A 49 17.88 12.72 11.34
CA SER A 49 18.84 12.99 12.42
C SER A 49 19.78 14.18 12.14
N ASN A 50 20.18 14.37 10.88
CA ASN A 50 21.03 15.49 10.45
C ASN A 50 20.27 16.81 10.39
N TYR A 51 18.93 16.75 10.23
CA TYR A 51 18.06 17.91 10.06
C TYR A 51 17.23 18.23 11.31
N ALA A 52 17.47 17.55 12.43
CA ALA A 52 16.72 17.76 13.68
C ALA A 52 16.74 19.23 14.16
N SER A 53 17.84 19.94 13.92
CA SER A 53 17.98 21.38 14.25
C SER A 53 17.17 22.31 13.34
N LEU A 54 16.67 21.80 12.21
CA LEU A 54 15.89 22.54 11.22
C LEU A 54 14.38 22.35 11.41
N CYS A 55 13.94 21.48 12.32
CA CYS A 55 12.52 21.21 12.58
C CYS A 55 11.71 22.48 12.92
N THR A 56 12.35 23.50 13.49
CA THR A 56 11.74 24.79 13.87
C THR A 56 12.26 25.97 13.04
N GLN A 57 13.04 25.70 11.99
CA GLN A 57 13.61 26.72 11.13
C GLN A 57 12.87 26.78 9.81
N GLN A 58 12.33 27.95 9.48
CA GLN A 58 11.80 28.18 8.14
C GLN A 58 12.94 28.17 7.10
N PRO A 59 12.69 27.65 5.89
CA PRO A 59 11.42 27.10 5.40
C PRO A 59 11.26 25.58 5.64
N TYR A 60 12.19 24.93 6.35
CA TYR A 60 12.25 23.47 6.47
C TYR A 60 11.24 22.87 7.43
N GLU A 61 10.76 23.65 8.40
CA GLU A 61 9.80 23.23 9.43
C GLU A 61 8.64 22.41 8.85
N GLU A 62 7.93 22.90 7.84
CA GLU A 62 6.78 22.21 7.25
C GLU A 62 7.14 20.89 6.55
N LEU A 63 8.30 20.85 5.88
CA LEU A 63 8.80 19.65 5.23
C LEU A 63 9.18 18.59 6.27
N LEU A 64 9.93 18.98 7.30
CA LEU A 64 10.43 18.07 8.33
C LEU A 64 9.33 17.63 9.29
N LYS A 65 8.32 18.47 9.57
CA LYS A 65 7.06 18.07 10.23
C LYS A 65 6.40 16.88 9.53
N THR A 66 6.44 16.86 8.21
CA THR A 66 5.76 15.84 7.41
C THR A 66 6.64 14.59 7.24
N ARG A 67 7.91 14.78 6.88
CA ARG A 67 8.85 13.69 6.54
C ARG A 67 9.59 13.12 7.74
N CYS A 68 9.82 13.92 8.78
CA CYS A 68 10.61 13.57 9.95
C CYS A 68 9.78 13.67 11.24
N ARG A 69 8.56 13.12 11.22
CA ARG A 69 7.58 13.23 12.31
C ARG A 69 8.16 12.77 13.65
N LYS A 70 8.91 11.67 13.66
CA LYS A 70 9.49 11.11 14.88
C LYS A 70 10.63 11.99 15.39
N THR A 71 11.58 12.34 14.52
CA THR A 71 12.73 13.17 14.88
C THR A 71 12.29 14.57 15.33
N CYS A 72 11.31 15.17 14.64
CA CYS A 72 10.77 16.49 14.98
C CYS A 72 9.65 16.45 16.03
N GLN A 73 9.32 15.30 16.61
CA GLN A 73 8.27 15.14 17.63
C GLN A 73 6.90 15.69 17.19
N HIS A 74 6.53 15.41 15.95
CA HIS A 74 5.25 15.76 15.31
C HIS A 74 4.35 14.54 15.04
N CYS A 75 4.63 13.44 15.73
CA CYS A 75 3.58 12.50 16.08
C CYS A 75 2.73 13.12 17.22
#